data_AF-A0AAD5DKR6-F1
#
_entry.id   AF-A0AAD5DKR6-F1
#
_cell.length_a   1.000
_cell.length_b   1.000
_cell.length_c   1.000
_cell.angle_alpha   90.00
_cell.angle_beta   90.00
_cell.angle_gamma   90.00
#
_symmetry.space_group_name_H-M   'P 1'
#
loop_
_entity.id
_entity.type
_entity.pdbx_description
1 polymer ?
#
loop_
_entity_poly.entity_id
_entity_poly.type
_entity_poly.pdbx_seq_one_letter_code
_entity_poly.pdbx_strand_id
1 'polypeptide(L)'
;MQSGARPFAASSSCSGAARQQLPPPQRRQRRLAACCLPPSASEPCGASQEQPALILPRRGLLTVLAAALGGAALPWPASASKLPAAVDRAWEGLGGGPADLVFPDQFLGVWDVESVLRQVELPLGPELVPDMRVVQRARQEDLDTIVRYQVAFLRNARGEVVPDRAFNTASLMNTYLGMPAADVRRRIEWNENDPNLLQMGLPGGMQVSTRVTRRSEEWQGDDRLSTSEYFQQLIASPSSPQPKVKASQCFTKYHWRPEAEAAAAGGGGVQVVATQVVSDYLTAFDDPALMMQAGGKPVVVYTYSMAFRRPAAAAGEADAAAERAAAALEGVPQ
;
A
#
# COMPACT_ATOMS: atom_id res chain seq x y z
N MET A 1 59.01 -26.10 -15.54
CA MET A 1 58.59 -27.43 -15.04
C MET A 1 57.18 -27.24 -14.49
N GLN A 2 56.11 -27.54 -15.23
CA GLN A 2 55.58 -28.85 -15.64
C GLN A 2 54.98 -29.68 -14.48
N SER A 3 53.86 -30.34 -14.81
CA SER A 3 53.06 -31.28 -14.01
C SER A 3 52.16 -30.65 -12.92
N GLY A 4 50.86 -30.96 -12.86
CA GLY A 4 50.10 -31.78 -13.79
C GLY A 4 48.67 -32.06 -13.33
N ALA A 5 47.68 -31.50 -14.02
CA ALA A 5 46.30 -31.95 -13.91
C ALA A 5 46.06 -33.16 -14.82
N ARG A 6 45.35 -34.19 -14.34
CA ARG A 6 44.68 -35.17 -15.21
C ARG A 6 43.32 -35.64 -14.66
N PRO A 7 42.35 -35.97 -15.55
CA PRO A 7 40.98 -36.30 -15.18
C PRO A 7 40.60 -37.79 -15.42
N PHE A 8 39.53 -38.25 -14.78
CA PHE A 8 38.74 -39.46 -15.14
C PHE A 8 37.35 -39.28 -14.52
N ALA A 9 36.22 -39.74 -15.09
CA ALA A 9 35.89 -40.07 -16.47
C ALA A 9 34.35 -40.10 -16.62
N ALA A 10 33.85 -40.02 -17.86
CA ALA A 10 32.44 -40.26 -18.14
C ALA A 10 32.13 -41.77 -18.19
N SER A 11 30.95 -42.16 -17.69
CA SER A 11 30.35 -43.45 -18.02
C SER A 11 28.89 -43.27 -18.43
N SER A 12 28.62 -43.41 -19.71
CA SER A 12 27.27 -43.58 -20.26
C SER A 12 26.72 -44.97 -19.93
N SER A 13 25.45 -45.06 -19.54
CA SER A 13 24.69 -46.31 -19.67
C SER A 13 23.23 -46.03 -20.02
N CYS A 14 22.76 -46.63 -21.10
CA CYS A 14 21.37 -46.55 -21.55
C CYS A 14 20.55 -47.70 -20.98
N SER A 15 19.39 -47.38 -20.39
CA SER A 15 18.17 -48.20 -20.30
C SER A 15 17.13 -47.36 -19.53
N GLY A 16 15.83 -47.35 -19.83
CA GLY A 16 15.07 -48.19 -20.77
C GLY A 16 13.74 -48.53 -20.11
N ALA A 17 12.62 -48.11 -20.73
CA ALA A 17 11.25 -48.21 -20.20
C ALA A 17 10.95 -47.38 -18.92
N ALA A 18 9.71 -46.94 -18.64
CA ALA A 18 8.46 -47.06 -19.38
C ALA A 18 7.66 -45.74 -19.35
N ARG A 19 7.07 -45.33 -20.47
CA ARG A 19 6.01 -44.30 -20.49
C ARG A 19 4.72 -44.91 -19.93
N GLN A 20 4.28 -44.48 -18.75
CA GLN A 20 2.86 -44.61 -18.39
C GLN A 20 2.08 -43.48 -19.06
N GLN A 21 1.26 -43.82 -20.04
CA GLN A 21 0.31 -42.89 -20.64
C GLN A 21 -0.84 -42.66 -19.67
N LEU A 22 -1.03 -41.42 -19.20
CA LEU A 22 -2.25 -41.02 -18.51
C LEU A 22 -3.43 -41.05 -19.50
N PRO A 23 -4.60 -41.60 -19.11
CA PRO A 23 -5.77 -41.63 -19.98
C PRO A 23 -6.35 -40.21 -20.18
N PRO A 24 -6.90 -39.89 -21.37
CA PRO A 24 -7.48 -38.58 -21.63
C PRO A 24 -8.76 -38.35 -20.80
N PRO A 25 -9.05 -37.09 -20.40
CA PRO A 25 -10.23 -36.78 -19.60
C PRO A 25 -11.52 -37.08 -20.37
N GLN A 26 -12.39 -37.88 -19.77
CA GLN A 26 -13.66 -38.27 -20.39
C GLN A 26 -14.62 -37.07 -20.51
N ARG A 27 -14.98 -36.78 -21.76
CA ARG A 27 -15.92 -35.72 -22.17
C ARG A 27 -17.35 -36.07 -21.76
N ARG A 28 -17.72 -35.84 -20.49
CA ARG A 28 -19.12 -35.98 -20.03
C ARG A 28 -20.00 -34.88 -20.64
N GLN A 29 -20.56 -35.17 -21.81
CA GLN A 29 -21.77 -34.53 -22.28
C GLN A 29 -22.90 -34.83 -21.27
N ARG A 30 -23.50 -33.79 -20.67
CA ARG A 30 -24.86 -33.87 -20.17
C ARG A 30 -25.75 -32.99 -21.04
N ARG A 31 -26.82 -33.60 -21.55
CA ARG A 31 -27.80 -32.96 -22.41
C ARG A 31 -28.65 -31.97 -21.61
N LEU A 32 -29.14 -30.98 -22.35
CA LEU A 32 -30.27 -30.12 -22.03
C LEU A 32 -31.42 -30.89 -21.35
N ALA A 33 -32.01 -30.25 -20.34
CA ALA A 33 -33.41 -30.45 -19.97
C ALA A 33 -34.03 -29.05 -19.84
N ALA A 34 -34.83 -28.67 -20.83
CA ALA A 34 -35.68 -27.48 -20.76
C ALA A 34 -37.00 -27.86 -20.07
N CYS A 35 -37.58 -26.94 -19.28
CA CYS A 35 -39.01 -26.96 -18.94
C CYS A 35 -39.51 -25.56 -18.54
N CYS A 36 -40.50 -25.08 -19.31
CA CYS A 36 -41.69 -24.31 -18.88
C CYS A 36 -41.54 -22.93 -18.20
N LEU A 37 -41.69 -21.89 -19.03
CA LEU A 37 -42.55 -20.70 -18.81
C LEU A 37 -44.01 -21.03 -19.25
N PRO A 38 -45.04 -20.14 -19.19
CA PRO A 38 -45.33 -18.90 -18.40
C PRO A 38 -46.76 -19.04 -17.73
N PRO A 39 -47.71 -18.06 -17.58
CA PRO A 39 -47.70 -16.59 -17.78
C PRO A 39 -48.50 -15.69 -16.79
N SER A 40 -48.35 -14.36 -16.99
CA SER A 40 -49.33 -13.25 -16.71
C SER A 40 -49.68 -12.95 -15.23
N ALA A 41 -50.09 -11.75 -14.79
CA ALA A 41 -50.32 -10.41 -15.37
C ALA A 41 -50.26 -9.36 -14.20
N SER A 42 -50.35 -8.02 -14.32
CA SER A 42 -50.38 -7.03 -15.41
C SER A 42 -50.11 -5.61 -14.82
N GLU A 43 -49.90 -4.59 -15.66
CA GLU A 43 -49.98 -3.16 -15.25
C GLU A 43 -51.45 -2.69 -15.09
N PRO A 44 -51.73 -1.48 -14.52
CA PRO A 44 -51.74 -0.28 -15.37
C PRO A 44 -51.22 1.04 -14.74
N CYS A 45 -50.48 1.79 -15.56
CA CYS A 45 -50.65 3.23 -15.89
C CYS A 45 -51.42 4.18 -14.95
N GLY A 46 -50.84 5.34 -14.62
CA GLY A 46 -51.61 6.49 -14.11
C GLY A 46 -50.84 7.75 -13.68
N ALA A 47 -51.09 8.85 -14.40
CA ALA A 47 -51.00 10.27 -14.00
C ALA A 47 -49.64 10.93 -13.65
N SER A 48 -49.27 11.90 -14.50
CA SER A 48 -48.40 13.04 -14.19
C SER A 48 -49.04 14.00 -13.20
N GLN A 49 -48.28 14.67 -12.32
CA GLN A 49 -48.60 16.05 -11.92
C GLN A 49 -47.43 16.88 -11.38
N GLU A 50 -47.27 18.04 -12.01
CA GLU A 50 -46.82 19.36 -11.53
C GLU A 50 -45.63 19.53 -10.55
N GLN A 51 -44.63 20.24 -11.05
CA GLN A 51 -43.64 20.99 -10.25
C GLN A 51 -44.25 22.27 -9.68
N PRO A 52 -43.99 22.62 -8.41
CA PRO A 52 -44.01 24.02 -7.96
C PRO A 52 -42.58 24.54 -7.81
N ALA A 53 -42.21 25.53 -8.62
CA ALA A 53 -40.96 26.27 -8.46
C ALA A 53 -41.06 27.21 -7.24
N LEU A 54 -40.34 26.89 -6.16
CA LEU A 54 -40.23 27.79 -5.00
C LEU A 54 -39.10 28.81 -5.21
N ILE A 55 -39.51 30.00 -5.66
CA ILE A 55 -38.68 31.21 -5.65
C ILE A 55 -38.63 31.72 -4.20
N LEU A 56 -37.41 31.83 -3.63
CA LEU A 56 -37.17 32.42 -2.31
C LEU A 56 -36.26 33.66 -2.44
N PRO A 57 -36.67 34.84 -1.91
CA PRO A 57 -35.93 36.08 -2.08
C PRO A 57 -34.73 36.23 -1.14
N ARG A 58 -33.74 37.01 -1.58
CA ARG A 58 -32.59 37.45 -0.76
C ARG A 58 -33.00 38.50 0.28
N ARG A 59 -32.79 38.22 1.58
CA ARG A 59 -32.27 39.12 2.67
C ARG A 59 -32.84 38.74 4.05
N GLY A 60 -32.02 38.86 5.11
CA GLY A 60 -32.37 38.54 6.51
C GLY A 60 -31.37 37.56 7.13
N LEU A 61 -30.12 37.94 7.41
CA LEU A 61 -29.63 38.73 8.55
C LEU A 61 -29.44 37.89 9.83
N LEU A 62 -28.18 37.90 10.28
CA LEU A 62 -27.58 37.29 11.46
C LEU A 62 -28.48 37.10 12.71
N THR A 63 -28.42 35.89 13.27
CA THR A 63 -28.53 35.68 14.72
C THR A 63 -27.35 34.84 15.19
N VAL A 64 -26.46 35.48 15.95
CA VAL A 64 -25.42 34.80 16.72
C VAL A 64 -26.03 34.38 18.05
N LEU A 65 -25.86 33.12 18.45
CA LEU A 65 -26.01 32.72 19.84
C LEU A 65 -24.92 31.70 20.18
N ALA A 66 -24.04 32.10 21.10
CA ALA A 66 -22.98 31.26 21.61
C ALA A 66 -23.49 30.41 22.78
N ALA A 67 -23.08 29.14 22.82
CA ALA A 67 -23.04 28.33 24.02
C ALA A 67 -21.67 27.66 24.07
N ALA A 68 -20.97 27.82 25.19
CA ALA A 68 -19.56 27.45 25.33
C ALA A 68 -19.38 26.26 26.30
N LEU A 69 -18.15 25.73 26.32
CA LEU A 69 -17.57 24.86 27.36
C LEU A 69 -18.11 23.42 27.43
N GLY A 70 -17.58 22.58 26.53
CA GLY A 70 -17.45 21.14 26.71
C GLY A 70 -16.10 20.70 26.13
N GLY A 71 -15.03 20.83 26.90
CA GLY A 71 -13.63 20.65 26.46
C GLY A 71 -13.23 19.19 26.21
N ALA A 72 -13.91 18.50 25.30
CA ALA A 72 -13.31 17.38 24.59
C ALA A 72 -12.30 17.96 23.58
N ALA A 73 -11.08 17.42 23.56
CA ALA A 73 -10.14 17.71 22.47
C ALA A 73 -10.77 17.21 21.17
N LEU A 74 -11.31 18.13 20.37
CA LEU A 74 -11.77 17.82 19.03
C LEU A 74 -10.57 17.29 18.25
N PRO A 75 -10.68 16.12 17.57
CA PRO A 75 -9.58 15.63 16.75
C PRO A 75 -9.22 16.71 15.73
N TRP A 76 -7.92 16.98 15.57
CA TRP A 76 -7.48 17.91 14.53
C TRP A 76 -8.03 17.43 13.18
N PRO A 77 -8.61 18.32 12.36
CA PRO A 77 -9.20 17.92 11.09
C PRO A 77 -8.12 17.30 10.21
N ALA A 78 -8.28 16.02 9.87
CA ALA A 78 -7.36 15.30 9.02
C ALA A 78 -7.22 16.04 7.67
N SER A 79 -6.00 16.48 7.35
CA SER A 79 -5.72 17.26 6.15
C SER A 79 -4.35 16.90 5.59
N ALA A 80 -4.34 16.15 4.48
CA ALA A 80 -3.11 15.87 3.74
C ALA A 80 -2.59 17.08 2.93
N SER A 81 -3.40 18.14 2.80
CA SER A 81 -2.99 19.38 2.15
C SER A 81 -2.89 20.54 3.13
N LYS A 82 -1.94 21.45 2.84
CA LYS A 82 -1.78 22.75 3.51
C LYS A 82 -2.58 23.86 2.79
N LEU A 83 -3.27 23.54 1.70
CA LEU A 83 -4.12 24.47 0.96
C LEU A 83 -5.56 24.45 1.49
N PRO A 84 -6.39 25.47 1.18
CA PRO A 84 -7.81 25.41 1.45
C PRO A 84 -8.49 24.35 0.56
N ALA A 85 -9.36 23.50 1.13
CA ALA A 85 -9.96 22.35 0.45
C ALA A 85 -10.73 22.64 -0.87
N ALA A 86 -11.10 23.89 -1.13
CA ALA A 86 -11.67 24.29 -2.43
C ALA A 86 -10.60 24.43 -3.53
N VAL A 87 -9.38 24.84 -3.16
CA VAL A 87 -8.21 24.92 -4.03
C VAL A 87 -7.68 23.52 -4.33
N ASP A 88 -7.65 22.62 -3.34
CA ASP A 88 -7.26 21.21 -3.56
C ASP A 88 -8.13 20.53 -4.60
N ARG A 89 -9.46 20.61 -4.47
CA ARG A 89 -10.38 20.01 -5.44
C ARG A 89 -10.25 20.62 -6.85
N ALA A 90 -9.91 21.92 -6.93
CA ALA A 90 -9.64 22.56 -8.21
C ALA A 90 -8.31 22.07 -8.81
N TRP A 91 -7.27 21.88 -7.99
CA TRP A 91 -5.98 21.34 -8.40
C TRP A 91 -6.08 19.87 -8.84
N GLU A 92 -6.80 19.04 -8.07
CA GLU A 92 -7.14 17.65 -8.40
C GLU A 92 -7.94 17.57 -9.72
N GLY A 93 -8.92 18.47 -9.90
CA GLY A 93 -9.73 18.57 -11.11
C GLY A 93 -8.96 19.05 -12.36
N LEU A 94 -7.85 19.76 -12.18
CA LEU A 94 -6.97 20.23 -13.25
C LEU A 94 -5.84 19.23 -13.60
N GLY A 95 -5.82 18.06 -12.96
CA GLY A 95 -4.88 16.98 -13.25
C GLY A 95 -3.71 16.85 -12.28
N GLY A 96 -3.60 17.74 -11.28
CA GLY A 96 -2.77 17.50 -10.12
C GLY A 96 -3.24 16.24 -9.37
N GLY A 97 -2.32 15.49 -8.78
CA GLY A 97 -2.71 14.46 -7.80
C GLY A 97 -2.93 15.06 -6.40
N PRO A 98 -3.41 14.26 -5.44
CA PRO A 98 -3.50 14.70 -4.05
C PRO A 98 -2.12 15.10 -3.49
N ALA A 99 -2.12 15.95 -2.48
CA ALA A 99 -0.92 16.27 -1.70
C ALA A 99 -0.33 14.99 -1.06
N ASP A 100 0.98 14.98 -0.80
CA ASP A 100 1.66 13.81 -0.21
C ASP A 100 1.43 13.71 1.30
N LEU A 101 1.70 12.54 1.88
CA LEU A 101 1.85 12.37 3.33
C LEU A 101 3.14 13.05 3.79
N VAL A 102 3.05 13.87 4.83
CA VAL A 102 4.22 14.50 5.45
C VAL A 102 4.52 13.83 6.79
N PHE A 103 5.77 13.39 6.94
CA PHE A 103 6.27 12.76 8.16
C PHE A 103 7.10 13.77 8.97
N PRO A 104 7.27 13.56 10.28
CA PRO A 104 8.13 14.41 11.08
C PRO A 104 9.60 14.00 10.91
N ASP A 105 10.53 14.90 11.24
CA ASP A 105 11.97 14.75 10.99
C ASP A 105 12.59 13.47 11.56
N GLN A 106 12.01 12.92 12.63
CA GLN A 106 12.40 11.63 13.21
C GLN A 106 12.40 10.51 12.16
N PHE A 107 11.47 10.50 11.20
CA PHE A 107 11.38 9.46 10.17
C PHE A 107 12.44 9.56 9.08
N LEU A 108 13.15 10.69 8.94
CA LEU A 108 14.11 10.91 7.86
C LEU A 108 15.21 9.83 7.85
N GLY A 109 15.61 9.39 6.65
CA GLY A 109 16.64 8.37 6.45
C GLY A 109 16.09 6.96 6.29
N VAL A 110 16.99 5.97 6.40
CA VAL A 110 16.69 4.54 6.22
C VAL A 110 16.34 3.89 7.56
N TRP A 111 15.47 2.89 7.50
CA TRP A 111 14.95 2.09 8.61
C TRP A 111 14.97 0.61 8.26
N ASP A 112 15.48 -0.23 9.18
CA ASP A 112 15.26 -1.66 9.16
C ASP A 112 13.87 -1.96 9.75
N VAL A 113 13.02 -2.61 8.97
CA VAL A 113 11.63 -2.92 9.33
C VAL A 113 11.47 -4.42 9.51
N GLU A 114 10.95 -4.82 10.68
CA GLU A 114 10.35 -6.13 10.89
C GLU A 114 8.84 -5.98 10.73
N SER A 115 8.24 -6.71 9.78
CA SER A 115 6.81 -6.73 9.51
C SER A 115 6.26 -8.14 9.69
N VAL A 116 5.10 -8.25 10.32
CA VAL A 116 4.42 -9.54 10.57
C VAL A 116 2.96 -9.41 10.17
N LEU A 117 2.49 -10.27 9.26
CA LEU A 117 1.07 -10.38 8.94
C LEU A 117 0.35 -11.06 10.11
N ARG A 118 -0.57 -10.36 10.75
CA ARG A 118 -1.31 -10.82 11.94
C ARG A 118 -2.72 -11.32 11.63
N GLN A 119 -3.34 -10.82 10.57
CA GLN A 119 -4.73 -11.14 10.26
C GLN A 119 -5.01 -11.04 8.75
N VAL A 120 -5.82 -11.96 8.24
CA VAL A 120 -6.32 -11.96 6.85
C VAL A 120 -7.83 -12.20 6.87
N GLU A 121 -8.59 -11.12 6.66
CA GLU A 121 -10.05 -11.12 6.72
C GLU A 121 -10.68 -11.07 5.34
N LEU A 122 -11.88 -11.62 5.21
CA LEU A 122 -12.71 -11.58 4.00
C LEU A 122 -14.07 -10.96 4.38
N PRO A 123 -14.18 -9.63 4.53
CA PRO A 123 -15.35 -9.00 5.16
C PRO A 123 -16.68 -9.23 4.44
N LEU A 124 -16.62 -9.62 3.17
CA LEU A 124 -17.77 -9.90 2.30
C LEU A 124 -17.83 -11.36 1.82
N GLY A 125 -17.05 -12.26 2.43
CA GLY A 125 -16.99 -13.68 2.04
C GLY A 125 -15.99 -13.98 0.91
N PRO A 126 -15.53 -15.24 0.79
CA PRO A 126 -14.57 -15.68 -0.23
C PRO A 126 -15.09 -15.61 -1.67
N GLU A 127 -16.41 -15.60 -1.86
CA GLU A 127 -17.07 -15.53 -3.18
C GLU A 127 -16.83 -14.20 -3.90
N LEU A 128 -16.50 -13.12 -3.18
CA LEU A 128 -16.20 -11.80 -3.73
C LEU A 128 -14.70 -11.54 -3.90
N VAL A 129 -13.84 -12.54 -3.73
CA VAL A 129 -12.38 -12.42 -3.86
C VAL A 129 -11.92 -12.90 -5.25
N PRO A 130 -11.37 -12.02 -6.12
CA PRO A 130 -11.02 -12.39 -7.50
C PRO A 130 -9.93 -13.48 -7.63
N ASP A 131 -9.04 -13.59 -6.64
CA ASP A 131 -8.01 -14.65 -6.62
C ASP A 131 -7.78 -15.18 -5.21
N MET A 132 -8.59 -16.15 -4.80
CA MET A 132 -8.48 -16.82 -3.50
C MET A 132 -7.13 -17.51 -3.27
N ARG A 133 -6.31 -17.78 -4.31
CA ARG A 133 -4.98 -18.39 -4.13
C ARG A 133 -4.03 -17.46 -3.39
N VAL A 134 -4.12 -16.15 -3.63
CA VAL A 134 -3.32 -15.13 -2.94
C VAL A 134 -3.66 -15.10 -1.44
N VAL A 135 -4.95 -15.16 -1.12
CA VAL A 135 -5.44 -15.21 0.27
C VAL A 135 -5.05 -16.52 0.96
N GLN A 136 -5.16 -17.65 0.27
CA GLN A 136 -4.75 -18.95 0.79
C GLN A 136 -3.25 -18.99 1.10
N ARG A 137 -2.41 -18.52 0.15
CA ARG A 137 -0.97 -18.37 0.35
C ARG A 137 -0.67 -17.51 1.58
N ALA A 138 -1.27 -16.33 1.67
CA ALA A 138 -1.04 -15.41 2.80
C ALA A 138 -1.40 -16.03 4.16
N ARG A 139 -2.45 -16.85 4.21
CA ARG A 139 -2.86 -17.59 5.43
C ARG A 139 -1.98 -18.81 5.76
N GLN A 140 -1.30 -19.39 4.78
CA GLN A 140 -0.52 -20.63 4.93
C GLN A 140 0.99 -20.38 5.10
N GLU A 141 1.53 -19.33 4.47
CA GLU A 141 2.97 -19.04 4.39
C GLU A 141 3.35 -17.74 5.12
N ASP A 142 2.53 -16.69 4.98
CA ASP A 142 2.91 -15.33 5.40
C ASP A 142 2.39 -14.98 6.81
N LEU A 143 1.34 -15.64 7.31
CA LEU A 143 0.72 -15.38 8.62
C LEU A 143 1.66 -15.71 9.79
N ASP A 144 1.83 -14.75 10.70
CA ASP A 144 2.79 -14.75 11.83
C ASP A 144 4.27 -14.96 11.46
N THR A 145 4.61 -14.97 10.17
CA THR A 145 5.99 -14.98 9.66
C THR A 145 6.60 -13.58 9.74
N ILE A 146 7.81 -13.47 10.31
CA ILE A 146 8.57 -12.21 10.33
C ILE A 146 9.25 -11.99 8.98
N VAL A 147 8.83 -10.94 8.29
CA VAL A 147 9.43 -10.47 7.04
C VAL A 147 10.31 -9.25 7.35
N ARG A 148 11.54 -9.21 6.80
CA ARG A 148 12.48 -8.11 6.99
C ARG A 148 12.80 -7.41 5.67
N TYR A 149 12.77 -6.08 5.70
CA TYR A 149 13.11 -5.20 4.59
C TYR A 149 13.50 -3.82 5.11
N GLN A 150 14.06 -2.98 4.24
CA GLN A 150 14.31 -1.58 4.57
C GLN A 150 13.25 -0.67 3.99
N VAL A 151 12.97 0.44 4.66
CA VAL A 151 12.27 1.59 4.08
C VAL A 151 13.07 2.87 4.29
N ALA A 152 12.84 3.86 3.44
CA ALA A 152 13.48 5.16 3.51
C ALA A 152 12.45 6.29 3.41
N PHE A 153 12.78 7.38 4.08
CA PHE A 153 12.12 8.69 3.93
C PHE A 153 13.19 9.72 3.57
N LEU A 154 12.85 10.65 2.69
CA LEU A 154 13.75 11.70 2.19
C LEU A 154 13.10 13.07 2.34
N ARG A 155 13.88 14.14 2.21
CA ARG A 155 13.33 15.50 2.04
C ARG A 155 13.08 15.78 0.56
N ASN A 156 11.88 16.22 0.21
CA ASN A 156 11.58 16.73 -1.12
C ASN A 156 12.13 18.17 -1.30
N ALA A 157 11.96 18.78 -2.48
CA ALA A 157 12.44 20.14 -2.76
C ALA A 157 11.75 21.25 -1.92
N ARG A 158 10.68 20.92 -1.19
CA ARG A 158 9.99 21.81 -0.24
C ARG A 158 10.49 21.63 1.21
N GLY A 159 11.46 20.74 1.44
CA GLY A 159 12.02 20.41 2.75
C GLY A 159 11.20 19.41 3.58
N GLU A 160 10.05 18.96 3.06
CA GLU A 160 9.12 18.07 3.74
C GLU A 160 9.64 16.63 3.70
N VAL A 161 9.55 15.92 4.83
CA VAL A 161 9.92 14.49 4.87
C VAL A 161 8.79 13.66 4.29
N VAL A 162 9.09 12.94 3.21
CA VAL A 162 8.14 12.08 2.47
C VAL A 162 8.71 10.67 2.30
N PRO A 163 7.88 9.63 2.13
CA PRO A 163 8.37 8.28 1.85
C PRO A 163 9.10 8.21 0.50
N ASP A 164 10.31 7.64 0.45
CA ASP A 164 10.95 7.28 -0.82
C ASP A 164 10.26 6.03 -1.39
N ARG A 165 9.18 6.25 -2.15
CA ARG A 165 8.36 5.16 -2.68
C ARG A 165 9.13 4.28 -3.66
N ALA A 166 10.16 4.82 -4.32
CA ALA A 166 10.98 4.06 -5.24
C ALA A 166 11.97 3.14 -4.51
N PHE A 167 12.62 3.62 -3.43
CA PHE A 167 13.41 2.77 -2.54
C PHE A 167 12.53 1.71 -1.85
N ASN A 168 11.40 2.12 -1.28
CA ASN A 168 10.49 1.25 -0.53
C ASN A 168 9.93 0.13 -1.42
N THR A 169 9.51 0.45 -2.65
CA THR A 169 9.05 -0.54 -3.63
C THR A 169 10.18 -1.49 -4.03
N ALA A 170 11.38 -0.98 -4.31
CA ALA A 170 12.52 -1.82 -4.69
C ALA A 170 12.94 -2.80 -3.57
N SER A 171 12.90 -2.33 -2.32
CA SER A 171 13.16 -3.13 -1.11
C SER A 171 12.13 -4.24 -0.93
N LEU A 172 10.83 -3.93 -1.06
CA LEU A 172 9.75 -4.93 -1.01
C LEU A 172 9.86 -5.96 -2.15
N MET A 173 10.17 -5.54 -3.38
CA MET A 173 10.38 -6.48 -4.50
C MET A 173 11.58 -7.41 -4.26
N ASN A 174 12.63 -6.92 -3.62
CA ASN A 174 13.77 -7.76 -3.21
C ASN A 174 13.36 -8.83 -2.20
N THR A 175 12.62 -8.44 -1.16
CA THR A 175 12.20 -9.37 -0.11
C THR A 175 11.15 -10.38 -0.57
N TYR A 176 10.18 -10.00 -1.40
CA TYR A 176 9.10 -10.90 -1.84
C TYR A 176 9.37 -11.66 -3.14
N LEU A 177 10.19 -11.11 -4.06
CA LEU A 177 10.46 -11.73 -5.38
C LEU A 177 11.93 -12.12 -5.58
N GLY A 178 12.80 -11.93 -4.59
CA GLY A 178 14.24 -12.20 -4.70
C GLY A 178 14.97 -11.32 -5.72
N MET A 179 14.35 -10.21 -6.14
CA MET A 179 14.88 -9.32 -7.17
C MET A 179 15.83 -8.28 -6.57
N PRO A 180 17.13 -8.22 -6.97
CA PRO A 180 18.07 -7.26 -6.38
C PRO A 180 17.52 -5.83 -6.36
N ALA A 181 17.42 -5.23 -5.18
CA ALA A 181 16.75 -3.92 -5.01
C ALA A 181 17.35 -2.83 -5.93
N ALA A 182 18.67 -2.83 -6.12
CA ALA A 182 19.34 -1.92 -7.05
C ALA A 182 18.87 -2.08 -8.51
N ASP A 183 18.53 -3.29 -8.96
CA ASP A 183 18.05 -3.57 -10.30
C ASP A 183 16.59 -3.16 -10.48
N VAL A 184 15.77 -3.35 -9.46
CA VAL A 184 14.39 -2.85 -9.43
C VAL A 184 14.38 -1.32 -9.44
N ARG A 185 15.21 -0.67 -8.60
CA ARG A 185 15.27 0.80 -8.47
C ARG A 185 15.59 1.51 -9.78
N ARG A 186 16.44 0.91 -10.64
CA ARG A 186 16.78 1.42 -11.99
C ARG A 186 15.64 1.28 -13.01
N ARG A 187 14.56 0.58 -12.66
CA ARG A 187 13.35 0.39 -13.48
C ARG A 187 12.12 1.09 -12.91
N ILE A 188 12.28 1.87 -11.83
CA ILE A 188 11.20 2.66 -11.23
C ILE A 188 11.33 4.12 -11.68
N GLU A 189 10.26 4.64 -12.28
CA GLU A 189 10.04 6.05 -12.53
C GLU A 189 9.09 6.61 -11.46
N TRP A 190 9.58 7.55 -10.66
CA TRP A 190 8.84 8.23 -9.58
C TRP A 190 9.55 9.55 -9.24
N ASN A 191 8.81 10.55 -8.78
CA ASN A 191 9.30 11.87 -8.41
C ASN A 191 8.75 12.26 -7.04
N GLU A 192 9.62 12.57 -6.08
CA GLU A 192 9.23 12.97 -4.72
C GLU A 192 8.47 14.31 -4.65
N ASN A 193 8.53 15.10 -5.72
CA ASN A 193 7.85 16.40 -5.83
C ASN A 193 6.48 16.29 -6.52
N ASP A 194 6.27 15.23 -7.33
CA ASP A 194 4.95 14.78 -7.83
C ASP A 194 4.77 13.27 -7.55
N PRO A 195 4.44 12.90 -6.29
CA PRO A 195 4.57 11.53 -5.80
C PRO A 195 3.37 10.64 -6.16
N ASN A 196 2.47 11.14 -7.02
CA ASN A 196 1.16 10.54 -7.28
C ASN A 196 1.18 9.42 -8.31
N LEU A 197 2.29 9.25 -9.02
CA LEU A 197 2.48 8.23 -10.04
C LEU A 197 3.84 7.56 -9.85
N LEU A 198 3.82 6.23 -9.67
CA LEU A 198 5.00 5.37 -9.70
C LEU A 198 4.81 4.36 -10.82
N GLN A 199 5.73 4.31 -11.78
CA GLN A 199 5.74 3.29 -12.84
C GLN A 199 6.96 2.39 -12.67
N MET A 200 6.80 1.08 -12.89
CA MET A 200 7.93 0.15 -12.84
C MET A 200 7.85 -1.01 -13.82
N GLY A 201 9.02 -1.34 -14.39
CA GLY A 201 9.21 -2.50 -15.25
C GLY A 201 9.69 -3.74 -14.48
N LEU A 202 8.97 -4.84 -14.62
CA LEU A 202 9.30 -6.15 -14.06
C LEU A 202 9.80 -7.13 -15.15
N PRO A 203 10.47 -8.24 -14.77
CA PRO A 203 10.93 -9.26 -15.72
C PRO A 203 9.79 -9.84 -16.57
N GLY A 204 10.13 -10.33 -17.76
CA GLY A 204 9.12 -10.84 -18.70
C GLY A 204 8.29 -9.75 -19.38
N GLY A 205 8.68 -8.47 -19.27
CA GLY A 205 8.02 -7.33 -19.92
C GLY A 205 6.75 -6.85 -19.22
N MET A 206 6.48 -7.31 -18.00
CA MET A 206 5.38 -6.82 -17.18
C MET A 206 5.64 -5.38 -16.74
N GLN A 207 4.60 -4.55 -16.76
CA GLN A 207 4.64 -3.14 -16.32
C GLN A 207 3.60 -2.94 -15.22
N VAL A 208 3.99 -2.26 -14.15
CA VAL A 208 3.10 -1.89 -13.03
C VAL A 208 3.10 -0.38 -12.87
N SER A 209 1.95 0.25 -13.10
CA SER A 209 1.72 1.68 -12.84
C SER A 209 0.81 1.83 -11.63
N THR A 210 1.34 2.39 -10.54
CA THR A 210 0.59 2.71 -9.32
C THR A 210 0.27 4.21 -9.31
N ARG A 211 -1.03 4.55 -9.28
CA ARG A 211 -1.51 5.93 -9.14
C ARG A 211 -2.22 6.10 -7.81
N VAL A 212 -1.78 7.06 -7.00
CA VAL A 212 -2.48 7.46 -5.77
C VAL A 212 -3.64 8.39 -6.14
N THR A 213 -4.82 8.13 -5.59
CA THR A 213 -6.06 8.83 -5.93
C THR A 213 -6.62 9.66 -4.78
N ARG A 214 -6.33 9.29 -3.52
CA ARG A 214 -6.68 10.07 -2.31
C ARG A 214 -5.65 9.83 -1.22
N ARG A 215 -5.41 10.83 -0.38
CA ARG A 215 -4.64 10.71 0.86
C ARG A 215 -5.34 11.39 2.03
N SER A 216 -5.00 10.96 3.24
CA SER A 216 -5.38 11.63 4.50
C SER A 216 -4.33 11.37 5.57
N GLU A 217 -4.02 12.37 6.37
CA GLU A 217 -3.21 12.22 7.59
C GLU A 217 -3.92 12.84 8.79
N GLU A 218 -3.75 12.22 9.96
CA GLU A 218 -4.35 12.63 11.24
C GLU A 218 -3.30 12.50 12.35
N TRP A 219 -2.97 13.62 12.99
CA TRP A 219 -2.00 13.70 14.07
C TRP A 219 -2.68 13.52 15.43
N GLN A 220 -2.06 12.76 16.34
CA GLN A 220 -2.61 12.46 17.67
C GLN A 220 -1.57 12.77 18.77
N GLY A 221 -1.31 14.06 18.98
CA GLY A 221 -0.18 14.52 19.78
C GLY A 221 1.12 14.53 18.96
N ASP A 222 2.26 14.57 19.66
CA ASP A 222 3.57 14.79 19.05
C ASP A 222 4.32 13.47 18.70
N ASP A 223 3.73 12.32 19.06
CA ASP A 223 4.34 10.99 18.95
C ASP A 223 3.56 10.00 18.07
N ARG A 224 2.42 10.42 17.49
CA ARG A 224 1.50 9.56 16.72
C ARG A 224 0.95 10.20 15.46
N LEU A 225 0.91 9.40 14.40
CA LEU A 225 0.39 9.76 13.09
C LEU A 225 -0.43 8.61 12.52
N SER A 226 -1.65 8.88 12.08
CA SER A 226 -2.42 7.96 11.24
C SER A 226 -2.41 8.46 9.81
N THR A 227 -2.01 7.62 8.85
CA THR A 227 -1.96 7.94 7.42
C THR A 227 -2.86 7.01 6.63
N SER A 228 -3.45 7.49 5.53
CA SER A 228 -4.07 6.65 4.52
C SER A 228 -3.73 7.07 3.10
N GLU A 229 -3.49 6.10 2.22
CA GLU A 229 -3.40 6.28 0.78
C GLU A 229 -4.38 5.32 0.08
N TYR A 230 -5.26 5.84 -0.76
CA TYR A 230 -6.01 5.05 -1.74
C TYR A 230 -5.27 5.08 -3.07
N PHE A 231 -5.03 3.91 -3.66
CA PHE A 231 -4.29 3.81 -4.91
C PHE A 231 -4.88 2.76 -5.84
N GLN A 232 -4.61 2.92 -7.13
CA GLN A 232 -4.93 1.97 -8.17
C GLN A 232 -3.64 1.47 -8.82
N GLN A 233 -3.58 0.18 -9.12
CA GLN A 233 -2.45 -0.42 -9.83
C GLN A 233 -2.94 -0.99 -11.17
N LEU A 234 -2.33 -0.53 -12.26
CA LEU A 234 -2.49 -1.12 -13.59
C LEU A 234 -1.32 -2.05 -13.83
N ILE A 235 -1.60 -3.34 -14.03
CA ILE A 235 -0.62 -4.40 -14.26
C ILE A 235 -0.80 -4.89 -15.70
N ALA A 236 0.05 -4.40 -16.60
CA ALA A 236 0.11 -4.87 -17.98
C ALA A 236 1.12 -6.03 -18.09
N SER A 237 0.75 -7.09 -18.81
CA SER A 237 1.63 -8.23 -19.11
C SER A 237 1.60 -8.52 -20.60
N PRO A 238 2.72 -8.84 -21.27
CA PRO A 238 2.70 -9.28 -22.67
C PRO A 238 1.86 -10.54 -22.91
N SER A 239 1.57 -11.31 -21.85
CA SER A 239 0.71 -12.49 -21.90
C SER A 239 -0.80 -12.20 -21.80
N SER A 240 -1.22 -10.94 -21.62
CA SER A 240 -2.62 -10.54 -21.48
C SER A 240 -2.92 -9.31 -22.33
N PRO A 241 -3.92 -9.35 -23.24
CA PRO A 241 -4.27 -8.20 -24.08
C PRO A 241 -4.93 -7.06 -23.30
N GLN A 242 -5.40 -7.31 -22.08
CA GLN A 242 -5.97 -6.31 -21.18
C GLN A 242 -5.14 -6.23 -19.88
N PRO A 243 -4.84 -5.02 -19.37
CA PRO A 243 -4.17 -4.86 -18.09
C PRO A 243 -5.11 -5.23 -16.95
N LYS A 244 -4.59 -5.91 -15.92
CA LYS A 244 -5.32 -6.11 -14.67
C LYS A 244 -5.32 -4.80 -13.89
N VAL A 245 -6.47 -4.41 -13.35
CA VAL A 245 -6.58 -3.27 -12.43
C VAL A 245 -6.80 -3.79 -11.02
N LYS A 246 -6.05 -3.26 -10.05
CA LYS A 246 -6.33 -3.38 -8.61
C LYS A 246 -6.71 -2.03 -8.04
N ALA A 247 -7.59 -2.01 -7.05
CA ALA A 247 -7.80 -0.85 -6.18
C ALA A 247 -7.55 -1.27 -4.72
N SER A 248 -6.75 -0.49 -4.01
CA SER A 248 -6.34 -0.80 -2.64
C SER A 248 -6.29 0.47 -1.79
N GLN A 249 -6.50 0.32 -0.49
CA GLN A 249 -6.22 1.33 0.54
C GLN A 249 -5.10 0.78 1.43
N CYS A 250 -4.05 1.58 1.62
CA CYS A 250 -3.12 1.39 2.73
C CYS A 250 -3.48 2.38 3.83
N PHE A 251 -3.73 1.89 5.03
CA PHE A 251 -3.93 2.70 6.23
C PHE A 251 -2.87 2.30 7.27
N THR A 252 -2.18 3.25 7.88
CA THR A 252 -1.11 2.94 8.86
C THR A 252 -1.23 3.86 10.06
N LYS A 253 -1.21 3.28 11.26
CA LYS A 253 -1.05 4.02 12.53
C LYS A 253 0.38 3.86 13.00
N TYR A 254 1.09 4.96 13.14
CA TYR A 254 2.44 5.03 13.68
C TYR A 254 2.42 5.54 15.12
N HIS A 255 3.32 5.00 15.94
CA HIS A 255 3.71 5.54 17.24
C HIS A 255 5.24 5.48 17.33
N TRP A 256 5.89 6.59 17.67
CA TRP A 256 7.34 6.66 17.81
C TRP A 256 7.77 7.20 19.17
N ARG A 257 9.06 7.01 19.47
CA ARG A 257 9.72 7.53 20.68
C ARG A 257 11.11 8.06 20.35
N PRO A 258 11.67 8.97 21.17
CA PRO A 258 13.06 9.41 21.04
C PRO A 258 14.06 8.24 21.03
N GLU A 259 15.17 8.42 20.32
CA GLU A 259 16.24 7.41 20.19
C GLU A 259 16.83 6.99 21.54
N ALA A 260 17.08 7.94 22.44
CA ALA A 260 17.57 7.67 23.80
C ALA A 260 16.62 6.75 24.60
N GLU A 261 15.31 6.94 24.47
CA GLU A 261 14.30 6.08 25.11
C GLU A 261 14.26 4.68 24.46
N ALA A 262 14.37 4.61 23.13
CA ALA A 262 14.41 3.34 22.41
C ALA A 262 15.64 2.49 22.76
N ALA A 263 16.79 3.13 23.00
CA ALA A 263 18.01 2.49 23.48
C ALA A 263 17.86 2.01 24.93
N ALA A 264 17.32 2.84 25.83
CA ALA A 264 17.15 2.52 27.24
C ALA A 264 16.08 1.44 27.52
N ALA A 265 15.02 1.36 26.71
CA ALA A 265 13.84 0.54 26.99
C ALA A 265 14.03 -0.99 26.82
N GLY A 266 15.25 -1.50 26.61
CA GLY A 266 15.53 -2.94 26.42
C GLY A 266 14.94 -3.57 25.14
N GLY A 267 14.09 -2.84 24.41
CA GLY A 267 13.38 -3.29 23.21
C GLY A 267 14.22 -3.35 21.93
N GLY A 268 15.54 -3.58 22.05
CA GLY A 268 16.45 -3.73 20.92
C GLY A 268 16.42 -2.59 19.91
N GLY A 269 16.37 -1.34 20.37
CA GLY A 269 16.47 -0.14 19.51
C GLY A 269 15.25 0.20 18.64
N VAL A 270 14.07 -0.41 18.88
CA VAL A 270 12.84 -0.05 18.15
C VAL A 270 12.43 1.38 18.48
N GLN A 271 12.44 2.28 17.49
CA GLN A 271 12.04 3.70 17.65
C GLN A 271 10.63 3.97 17.15
N VAL A 272 10.15 3.26 16.12
CA VAL A 272 8.77 3.36 15.61
C VAL A 272 8.11 1.99 15.66
N VAL A 273 6.88 1.94 16.15
CA VAL A 273 5.96 0.81 15.97
C VAL A 273 4.80 1.25 15.09
N ALA A 274 4.28 0.36 14.26
CA ALA A 274 3.12 0.67 13.44
C ALA A 274 2.17 -0.52 13.26
N THR A 275 0.89 -0.20 13.11
CA THR A 275 -0.13 -1.14 12.60
C THR A 275 -0.55 -0.69 11.22
N GLN A 276 -0.29 -1.52 10.21
CA GLN A 276 -0.67 -1.26 8.83
C GLN A 276 -1.83 -2.18 8.43
N VAL A 277 -2.85 -1.61 7.80
CA VAL A 277 -4.01 -2.31 7.25
C VAL A 277 -4.02 -2.08 5.75
N VAL A 278 -3.95 -3.15 4.97
CA VAL A 278 -4.06 -3.12 3.51
C VAL A 278 -5.39 -3.74 3.11
N SER A 279 -6.25 -2.93 2.50
CA SER A 279 -7.61 -3.29 2.11
C SER A 279 -7.71 -3.34 0.58
N ASP A 280 -8.05 -4.49 0.01
CA ASP A 280 -8.26 -4.67 -1.43
C ASP A 280 -9.77 -4.56 -1.77
N TYR A 281 -10.07 -3.86 -2.86
CA TYR A 281 -11.43 -3.59 -3.34
C TYR A 281 -11.65 -4.15 -4.75
N LEU A 282 -12.88 -4.55 -5.05
CA LEU A 282 -13.28 -4.86 -6.42
C LEU A 282 -13.30 -3.61 -7.30
N THR A 283 -12.87 -3.79 -8.54
CA THR A 283 -12.94 -2.79 -9.60
C THR A 283 -13.98 -3.19 -10.64
N ALA A 284 -14.38 -2.25 -11.49
CA ALA A 284 -15.23 -2.56 -12.64
C ALA A 284 -14.56 -3.49 -13.69
N PHE A 285 -13.25 -3.74 -13.56
CA PHE A 285 -12.49 -4.67 -14.41
C PHE A 285 -12.47 -6.10 -13.87
N ASP A 286 -12.86 -6.33 -12.60
CA ASP A 286 -13.01 -7.67 -12.04
C ASP A 286 -14.37 -8.25 -12.45
N ASP A 287 -15.45 -7.65 -11.94
CA ASP A 287 -16.83 -7.88 -12.37
C ASP A 287 -17.71 -6.69 -11.90
N PRO A 288 -18.41 -5.97 -12.81
CA PRO A 288 -19.23 -4.82 -12.43
C PRO A 288 -20.39 -5.14 -11.47
N ALA A 289 -21.00 -6.32 -11.56
CA ALA A 289 -22.10 -6.73 -10.68
C ALA A 289 -21.58 -7.08 -9.27
N LEU A 290 -20.45 -7.79 -9.18
CA LEU A 290 -19.80 -8.07 -7.89
C LEU A 290 -19.27 -6.78 -7.24
N MET A 291 -18.73 -5.84 -8.03
CA MET A 291 -18.31 -4.52 -7.55
C MET A 291 -19.48 -3.72 -6.97
N MET A 292 -20.65 -3.72 -7.64
CA MET A 292 -21.87 -3.12 -7.09
C MET A 292 -22.35 -3.83 -5.82
N GLN A 293 -22.29 -5.17 -5.76
CA GLN A 293 -22.63 -5.96 -4.57
C GLN A 293 -21.72 -5.64 -3.38
N ALA A 294 -20.42 -5.44 -3.62
CA ALA A 294 -19.46 -5.07 -2.58
C ALA A 294 -19.68 -3.64 -2.03
N GLY A 295 -20.33 -2.76 -2.81
CA GLY A 295 -20.78 -1.44 -2.33
C GLY A 295 -19.64 -0.55 -1.82
N GLY A 296 -18.44 -0.65 -2.41
CA GLY A 296 -17.26 0.09 -2.00
C GLY A 296 -16.61 -0.36 -0.68
N LYS A 297 -17.00 -1.52 -0.13
CA LYS A 297 -16.34 -2.16 1.02
C LYS A 297 -15.18 -3.05 0.54
N PRO A 298 -14.14 -3.29 1.36
CA PRO A 298 -13.05 -4.18 0.98
C PRO A 298 -13.48 -5.64 0.96
N VAL A 299 -12.96 -6.40 0.00
CA VAL A 299 -13.19 -7.85 -0.14
C VAL A 299 -12.11 -8.68 0.53
N VAL A 300 -10.90 -8.13 0.69
CA VAL A 300 -9.82 -8.70 1.49
C VAL A 300 -9.20 -7.61 2.34
N VAL A 301 -8.88 -7.92 3.60
CA VAL A 301 -8.15 -7.03 4.51
C VAL A 301 -6.97 -7.79 5.13
N TYR A 302 -5.79 -7.19 5.07
CA TYR A 302 -4.54 -7.70 5.65
C TYR A 302 -4.09 -6.74 6.76
N THR A 303 -3.90 -7.25 7.98
CA THR A 303 -3.41 -6.44 9.11
C THR A 303 -2.00 -6.87 9.49
N TYR A 304 -1.06 -5.92 9.48
CA TYR A 304 0.35 -6.11 9.79
C TYR A 304 0.72 -5.35 11.07
N SER A 305 1.56 -5.98 11.91
CA SER A 305 2.31 -5.28 12.96
C SER A 305 3.75 -5.05 12.50
N MET A 306 4.28 -3.84 12.70
CA MET A 306 5.59 -3.42 12.21
C MET A 306 6.43 -2.79 13.32
N ALA A 307 7.74 -3.04 13.29
CA ALA A 307 8.73 -2.43 14.19
C ALA A 307 9.94 -1.93 13.39
N PHE A 308 10.30 -0.66 13.60
CA PHE A 308 11.34 0.04 12.85
C PHE A 308 12.54 0.33 13.75
N ARG A 309 13.74 0.09 13.23
CA ARG A 309 15.03 0.35 13.89
C ARG A 309 15.95 1.13 12.96
N ARG A 310 16.86 1.94 13.53
CA ARG A 310 17.94 2.52 12.74
C ARG A 310 18.89 1.40 12.28
N PRO A 311 19.31 1.37 11.00
CA PRO A 311 20.32 0.43 10.53
C PRO A 311 21.62 0.61 11.31
N ALA A 312 22.29 -0.50 11.64
CA ALA A 312 23.48 -0.48 12.49
C ALA A 312 24.62 0.43 11.98
N ALA A 313 24.74 0.62 10.66
CA ALA A 313 25.70 1.54 10.06
C ALA A 313 25.39 3.02 10.35
N ALA A 314 24.11 3.40 10.41
CA ALA A 314 23.70 4.78 10.66
C ALA A 314 23.90 5.18 12.14
N ALA A 315 23.75 4.24 13.07
CA ALA A 315 24.01 4.46 14.49
C ALA A 315 25.49 4.82 14.74
N GLY A 316 26.42 4.07 14.14
CA GLY A 316 27.86 4.33 14.28
C GLY A 316 28.32 5.68 13.70
N GLU A 317 27.70 6.14 12.60
CA GLU A 317 27.98 7.48 12.07
C GLU A 317 27.38 8.61 12.93
N ALA A 318 26.20 8.38 13.54
CA ALA A 318 25.56 9.33 14.45
C ALA A 318 26.36 9.48 15.76
N ASP A 319 26.78 8.39 16.39
CA ASP A 319 27.64 8.40 17.57
C ASP A 319 28.96 9.13 17.28
N ALA A 320 29.62 8.78 16.16
CA ALA A 320 30.87 9.44 15.74
C ALA A 320 30.66 10.92 15.34
N ALA A 321 29.46 11.35 14.98
CA ALA A 321 29.14 12.76 14.73
C ALA A 321 28.87 13.52 16.03
N ALA A 322 28.17 12.91 16.99
CA ALA A 322 27.92 13.46 18.32
C ALA A 322 29.23 13.63 19.12
N GLU A 323 30.12 12.64 19.07
CA GLU A 323 31.44 12.69 19.71
C GLU A 323 32.31 13.81 19.13
N ARG A 324 32.30 13.99 17.79
CA ARG A 324 32.98 15.12 17.13
C ARG A 324 32.38 16.48 17.50
N ALA A 325 31.06 16.57 17.68
CA ALA A 325 30.39 17.79 18.13
C ALA A 325 30.72 18.15 19.60
N ALA A 326 30.80 17.14 20.48
CA ALA A 326 31.22 17.32 21.86
C ALA A 326 32.69 17.80 21.96
N ALA A 327 33.60 17.14 21.23
CA ALA A 327 35.02 17.53 21.18
C ALA A 327 35.24 18.95 20.63
N ALA A 328 34.38 19.43 19.73
CA ALA A 328 34.42 20.79 19.20
C ALA A 328 34.00 21.86 20.23
N LEU A 329 33.22 21.50 21.27
CA LEU A 329 32.80 22.40 22.34
C LEU A 329 33.83 22.51 23.47
N GLU A 330 34.60 21.44 23.73
CA GLU A 330 35.70 21.46 24.71
C GLU A 330 36.99 22.10 24.16
N GLY A 331 37.10 22.26 22.84
CA GLY A 331 38.29 22.77 22.16
C GLY A 331 38.47 24.29 22.10
N VAL A 332 37.67 25.08 22.84
CA VAL A 332 37.80 26.56 22.86
C VAL A 332 38.83 26.98 23.92
N PRO A 333 40.01 27.51 23.55
CA PRO A 333 40.96 28.05 24.52
C PRO A 333 40.42 29.37 25.10
N GLN A 334 40.61 29.58 26.40
CA GLN A 334 40.36 30.87 27.07
C GLN A 334 41.47 31.90 26.76
#